data_AF-A0A2H0Q406-F1
#
_entry.id   AF-A0A2H0Q406-F1
#
_cell.length_a   1.000
_cell.length_b   1.000
_cell.length_c   1.000
_cell.angle_alpha   90.00
_cell.angle_beta   90.00
_cell.angle_gamma   90.00
#
_symmetry.space_group_name_H-M   'P 1'
#
loop_
_entity.id
_entity.type
_entity.pdbx_description
1 polymer ?
#
loop_
_entity_poly.entity_id
_entity_poly.type
_entity_poly.pdbx_seq_one_letter_code
_entity_poly.pdbx_strand_id
1 'polypeptide(L)'
;MKLISLILLSMALNTAFAGECYKQLCTGDVVRDIYGWKGSVDSFDIEKENVLVSLHHIPSVFPFPYNELGKQVFCFEEFCEGQHLVDQYGHEIIIEEVYNHQMLYAYNLGVDGLMLYDFKELR
;
A
#
# COMPACT_ATOMS: atom_id res chain seq x y z
N MET A 1 -44.65 38.15 16.75
CA MET A 1 -44.00 36.92 17.24
C MET A 1 -43.53 36.11 16.02
N LYS A 2 -42.25 36.18 15.65
CA LYS A 2 -41.64 35.24 14.71
C LYS A 2 -40.25 34.88 15.24
N LEU A 3 -40.10 33.58 15.50
CA LEU A 3 -38.94 32.96 16.14
C LEU A 3 -37.65 33.23 15.37
N ILE A 4 -36.62 33.61 16.12
CA ILE A 4 -35.22 33.58 15.72
C ILE A 4 -34.83 32.10 15.64
N SER A 5 -34.61 31.58 14.43
CA SER A 5 -34.07 30.23 14.24
C SER A 5 -32.55 30.33 14.20
N LEU A 6 -31.92 30.17 15.36
CA LEU A 6 -30.48 30.12 15.53
C LEU A 6 -29.99 28.74 15.05
N ILE A 7 -29.42 28.66 13.85
CA ILE A 7 -28.78 27.44 13.35
C ILE A 7 -27.38 27.39 13.96
N LEU A 8 -27.23 26.63 15.05
CA LEU A 8 -25.94 26.17 15.57
C LEU A 8 -25.39 25.14 14.58
N LEU A 9 -24.56 25.62 13.65
CA LEU A 9 -23.78 24.77 12.76
C LEU A 9 -22.64 24.16 13.59
N SER A 10 -22.91 23.01 14.20
CA SER A 10 -21.91 22.17 14.85
C SER A 10 -20.95 21.63 13.79
N MET A 11 -19.86 22.34 13.55
CA MET A 11 -18.70 21.81 12.84
C MET A 11 -18.16 20.64 13.66
N ALA A 12 -18.48 19.43 13.24
CA ALA A 12 -17.79 18.24 13.69
C ALA A 12 -16.31 18.42 13.36
N LEU A 13 -15.48 18.46 14.41
CA LEU A 13 -14.04 18.37 14.29
C LEU A 13 -13.72 17.02 13.63
N ASN A 14 -13.43 17.05 12.32
CA ASN A 14 -12.63 16.01 11.71
C ASN A 14 -11.25 16.13 12.36
N THR A 15 -11.00 15.33 13.39
CA THR A 15 -9.64 15.03 13.84
C THR A 15 -8.97 14.29 12.69
N ALA A 16 -8.45 15.05 11.72
CA ALA A 16 -7.49 14.51 10.77
C ALA A 16 -6.35 13.98 11.64
N PHE A 17 -6.25 12.65 11.74
CA PHE A 17 -5.03 12.00 12.20
C PHE A 17 -3.96 12.47 11.23
N ALA A 18 -3.20 13.49 11.62
CA ALA A 18 -2.00 13.90 10.91
C ALA A 18 -0.96 12.82 11.19
N GLY A 19 -1.07 11.69 10.46
CA GLY A 19 0.00 10.72 10.39
C GLY A 19 1.26 11.44 9.95
N GLU A 20 2.38 11.14 10.60
CA GLU A 20 3.67 11.63 10.13
C GLU A 20 3.91 11.03 8.75
N CYS A 21 4.31 11.87 7.79
CA CYS A 21 4.63 11.42 6.44
C CYS A 21 6.06 11.80 6.10
N TYR A 22 6.76 10.90 5.43
CA TYR A 22 8.06 11.13 4.84
C TYR A 22 8.01 10.77 3.36
N LYS A 23 8.28 11.75 2.50
CA LYS A 23 8.11 11.65 1.04
C LYS A 23 6.66 11.21 0.72
N GLN A 24 6.46 10.04 0.11
CA GLN A 24 5.13 9.55 -0.30
C GLN A 24 4.50 8.54 0.67
N LEU A 25 5.19 8.21 1.77
CA LEU A 25 4.73 7.26 2.76
C LEU A 25 4.29 7.99 4.03
N CYS A 26 3.19 7.55 4.63
CA CYS A 26 2.68 8.03 5.89
C CYS A 26 2.59 6.88 6.90
N THR A 27 2.65 7.18 8.20
CA THR A 27 2.40 6.19 9.23
C THR A 27 1.03 5.52 9.04
N GLY A 28 1.00 4.19 9.20
CA GLY A 28 -0.17 3.36 8.93
C GLY A 28 -0.32 2.90 7.47
N ASP A 29 0.41 3.47 6.51
CA ASP A 29 0.39 2.98 5.13
C ASP A 29 0.80 1.51 5.08
N VAL A 30 0.06 0.70 4.32
CA VAL A 30 0.45 -0.68 4.02
C VAL A 30 1.49 -0.64 2.92
N VAL A 31 2.62 -1.31 3.17
CA VAL A 31 3.76 -1.35 2.28
C VAL A 31 4.24 -2.78 2.07
N ARG A 32 4.93 -2.99 0.95
CA ARG A 32 5.68 -4.21 0.68
C ARG A 32 7.05 -3.86 0.11
N ASP A 33 8.07 -4.65 0.43
CA ASP A 33 9.39 -4.50 -0.18
C ASP A 33 9.51 -5.33 -1.48
N ILE A 34 10.62 -5.16 -2.21
CA ILE A 34 10.90 -5.90 -3.45
C ILE A 34 11.11 -7.42 -3.23
N TYR A 35 11.22 -7.89 -1.99
CA TYR A 35 11.39 -9.30 -1.63
C TYR A 35 10.10 -9.95 -1.11
N GLY A 36 9.02 -9.18 -0.96
CA GLY A 36 7.71 -9.66 -0.56
C GLY A 36 7.39 -9.52 0.93
N TRP A 37 8.19 -8.84 1.74
CA TRP A 37 7.84 -8.53 3.12
C TRP A 37 6.74 -7.48 3.19
N LYS A 38 5.59 -7.84 3.76
CA LYS A 38 4.44 -6.95 3.95
C LYS A 38 4.36 -6.42 5.37
N GLY A 39 4.05 -5.14 5.51
CA GLY A 39 3.80 -4.55 6.81
C GLY A 39 3.08 -3.20 6.71
N SER A 40 2.99 -2.54 7.86
CA SER A 40 2.50 -1.16 7.96
C SER A 40 3.62 -0.24 8.45
N VAL A 41 3.68 0.96 7.87
CA VAL A 41 4.65 1.99 8.30
C VAL A 41 4.37 2.36 9.75
N ASP A 42 5.37 2.19 10.60
CA ASP A 42 5.32 2.55 12.02
C ASP A 42 5.89 3.96 12.24
N SER A 43 7.11 4.20 11.73
CA SER A 43 7.85 5.44 11.92
C SER A 43 8.96 5.59 10.86
N PHE A 44 9.72 6.69 10.92
CA PHE A 44 10.79 7.01 9.95
C PHE A 44 12.12 7.31 10.64
N ASP A 45 13.21 6.78 10.11
CA ASP A 45 14.58 7.20 10.42
C ASP A 45 15.11 8.00 9.22
N ILE A 46 14.82 9.31 9.23
CA ILE A 46 15.08 10.22 8.10
C ILE A 46 16.58 10.35 7.83
N GLU A 47 17.42 10.33 8.87
CA GLU A 47 18.87 10.46 8.75
C GLU A 47 19.49 9.28 7.99
N LYS A 48 18.91 8.08 8.14
CA LYS A 48 19.37 6.85 7.46
C LYS A 48 18.56 6.50 6.23
N GLU A 49 17.61 7.34 5.82
CA GLU A 49 16.64 7.08 4.76
C GLU A 49 15.88 5.74 4.90
N ASN A 50 15.60 5.34 6.15
CA ASN A 50 14.87 4.12 6.45
C ASN A 50 13.44 4.39 6.89
N VAL A 51 12.56 3.44 6.58
CA VAL A 51 11.19 3.36 7.06
C VAL A 51 11.13 2.20 8.03
N LEU A 52 10.61 2.43 9.23
CA LEU A 52 10.38 1.37 10.19
C LEU A 52 9.01 0.77 9.93
N VAL A 53 8.97 -0.53 9.66
CA VAL A 53 7.77 -1.25 9.24
C VAL A 53 7.43 -2.31 10.26
N SER A 54 6.21 -2.26 10.78
CA SER A 54 5.60 -3.32 11.59
C SER A 54 5.13 -4.43 10.67
N LEU A 55 5.79 -5.58 10.70
CA LEU A 55 5.51 -6.69 9.79
C LEU A 55 4.17 -7.35 10.11
N HIS A 56 3.38 -7.70 9.09
CA HIS A 56 2.07 -8.33 9.29
C HIS A 56 2.14 -9.79 9.70
N HIS A 57 3.25 -10.47 9.41
CA HIS A 57 3.43 -11.91 9.67
C HIS A 57 4.29 -12.21 10.92
N ILE A 58 4.93 -11.19 11.49
CA ILE A 58 5.83 -11.33 12.64
C ILE A 58 5.64 -10.09 13.52
N PRO A 59 5.49 -10.22 14.86
CA PRO A 59 5.28 -9.09 15.77
C PRO A 59 6.60 -8.33 16.03
N SER A 60 7.20 -7.79 14.96
CA SER A 60 8.48 -7.08 14.99
C SER A 60 8.45 -5.88 14.06
N VAL A 61 9.15 -4.84 14.46
CA VAL A 61 9.42 -3.66 13.64
C VAL A 61 10.83 -3.77 13.06
N PHE A 62 10.94 -3.69 11.73
CA PHE A 62 12.23 -3.76 11.03
C PHE A 62 12.46 -2.51 10.18
N PRO A 63 13.72 -2.04 10.06
CA PRO A 63 14.07 -0.97 9.15
C PRO A 63 14.16 -1.50 7.71
N PHE A 64 13.56 -0.78 6.78
CA PHE A 64 13.68 -1.00 5.34
C PHE A 64 14.18 0.28 4.66
N PRO A 65 15.08 0.19 3.66
CA PRO A 65 15.42 1.32 2.81
C PRO A 65 14.19 1.90 2.14
N TYR A 66 14.01 3.22 2.17
CA TYR A 66 12.83 3.87 1.59
C TYR A 66 12.62 3.50 0.11
N ASN A 67 13.69 3.35 -0.66
CA ASN A 67 13.66 3.05 -2.10
C ASN A 67 13.30 1.59 -2.44
N GLU A 68 13.21 0.70 -1.45
CA GLU A 68 12.79 -0.69 -1.65
C GLU A 68 11.29 -0.88 -1.38
N LEU A 69 10.65 0.08 -0.72
CA LEU A 69 9.24 -0.02 -0.33
C LEU A 69 8.29 0.58 -1.37
N GLY A 70 7.22 -0.16 -1.62
CA GLY A 70 6.05 0.31 -2.36
C GLY A 70 4.86 0.40 -1.43
N LYS A 71 4.07 1.47 -1.57
CA LYS A 71 2.77 1.65 -0.92
C LYS A 71 1.69 0.87 -1.67
N GLN A 72 0.85 0.16 -0.93
CA GLN A 72 -0.33 -0.48 -1.50
C GLN A 72 -1.30 0.59 -2.02
N VAL A 73 -1.73 0.43 -3.26
CA VAL A 73 -2.67 1.30 -3.96
C VAL A 73 -3.69 0.45 -4.70
N PHE A 74 -4.84 1.04 -5.04
CA PHE A 74 -5.89 0.32 -5.78
C PHE A 74 -5.50 0.08 -7.25
N CYS A 75 -4.85 1.07 -7.87
CA CYS A 75 -4.31 0.98 -9.22
C CYS A 75 -2.98 1.74 -9.30
N PHE A 76 -2.06 1.25 -10.14
CA PHE A 76 -0.85 1.95 -10.51
C PHE A 76 -0.53 1.67 -11.97
N GLU A 77 -0.29 2.74 -12.73
CA GLU A 77 -0.20 2.67 -14.20
C GLU A 77 -1.46 2.03 -14.81
N GLU A 78 -1.32 0.89 -15.48
CA GLU A 78 -2.42 0.15 -16.11
C GLU A 78 -2.89 -1.08 -15.33
N PHE A 79 -2.33 -1.31 -14.14
CA PHE A 79 -2.59 -2.47 -13.29
C PHE A 79 -3.48 -2.08 -12.10
N CYS A 80 -4.61 -2.76 -11.95
CA CYS A 80 -5.57 -2.55 -10.86
C CYS A 80 -5.86 -3.85 -10.09
N GLU A 81 -6.16 -3.71 -8.81
CA GLU A 81 -6.67 -4.82 -7.98
C GLU A 81 -7.91 -5.46 -8.61
N GLY A 82 -7.97 -6.80 -8.60
CA GLY A 82 -9.04 -7.61 -9.20
C GLY A 82 -8.95 -7.81 -10.72
N GLN A 83 -7.97 -7.21 -11.39
CA GLN A 83 -7.78 -7.39 -12.83
C GLN A 83 -7.20 -8.77 -13.16
N HIS A 84 -7.68 -9.35 -14.27
CA HIS A 84 -7.16 -10.59 -14.84
C HIS A 84 -6.13 -10.26 -15.93
N LEU A 85 -4.99 -10.96 -15.89
CA LEU A 85 -3.87 -10.77 -16.81
C LEU A 85 -3.22 -12.10 -17.18
N VAL A 86 -2.23 -12.04 -18.08
CA VAL A 86 -1.41 -13.19 -18.44
C VAL A 86 0.06 -12.86 -18.15
N ASP A 87 0.74 -13.75 -17.42
CA ASP A 87 2.17 -13.59 -17.16
C ASP A 87 3.02 -13.86 -18.42
N GLN A 88 4.32 -13.58 -18.36
CA GLN A 88 5.26 -13.86 -19.45
C GLN A 88 5.32 -15.33 -19.91
N TYR A 89 4.85 -16.27 -19.09
CA TYR A 89 4.80 -17.71 -19.37
C TYR A 89 3.46 -18.19 -19.94
N GLY A 90 2.45 -17.31 -20.01
CA GLY A 90 1.13 -17.62 -20.53
C GLY A 90 0.14 -18.10 -19.47
N HIS A 91 0.47 -17.97 -18.17
CA HIS A 91 -0.49 -18.31 -17.11
C HIS A 91 -1.42 -17.15 -16.83
N GLU A 92 -2.69 -17.45 -16.64
CA GLU A 92 -3.65 -16.48 -16.13
C GLU A 92 -3.33 -16.14 -14.67
N ILE A 93 -3.39 -14.85 -14.34
CA ILE A 93 -3.21 -14.32 -12.99
C ILE A 93 -4.35 -13.37 -12.62
N ILE A 94 -4.65 -13.27 -11.33
CA ILE A 94 -5.61 -12.32 -10.75
C ILE A 94 -4.85 -11.42 -9.78
N ILE A 95 -4.85 -10.11 -10.02
CA ILE A 95 -4.16 -9.15 -9.15
C ILE A 95 -4.91 -9.04 -7.82
N GLU A 96 -4.22 -9.29 -6.71
CA GLU A 96 -4.76 -9.16 -5.35
C GLU A 96 -4.31 -7.84 -4.69
N GLU A 97 -3.09 -7.38 -4.98
CA GLU A 97 -2.53 -6.16 -4.39
C GLU A 97 -1.62 -5.46 -5.40
N VAL A 98 -1.72 -4.13 -5.53
CA VAL A 98 -0.84 -3.32 -6.39
C VAL A 98 0.01 -2.39 -5.52
N TYR A 99 1.28 -2.23 -5.88
CA TYR A 99 2.23 -1.37 -5.17
C TYR A 99 2.88 -0.35 -6.10
N ASN A 100 3.03 0.89 -5.63
CA ASN A 100 3.53 2.01 -6.44
C ASN A 100 5.04 1.96 -6.78
N HIS A 101 5.74 0.88 -6.41
CA HIS A 101 7.11 0.57 -6.82
C HIS A 101 7.17 -0.44 -7.98
N GLN A 102 6.14 -0.49 -8.83
CA GLN A 102 6.04 -1.37 -10.01
C GLN A 102 6.01 -2.87 -9.68
N MET A 103 5.44 -3.22 -8.53
CA MET A 103 5.24 -4.61 -8.13
C MET A 103 3.76 -4.86 -7.87
N LEU A 104 3.34 -6.08 -8.08
CA LEU A 104 2.02 -6.55 -7.65
C LEU A 104 2.09 -7.94 -7.04
N TYR A 105 1.14 -8.24 -6.17
CA TYR A 105 0.93 -9.56 -5.61
C TYR A 105 -0.34 -10.13 -6.24
N ALA A 106 -0.23 -11.32 -6.83
CA ALA A 106 -1.31 -11.92 -7.62
C ALA A 106 -1.43 -13.42 -7.35
N TYR A 107 -2.64 -13.93 -7.51
CA TYR A 107 -2.91 -15.36 -7.56
C TYR A 107 -2.70 -15.88 -8.98
N ASN A 108 -1.76 -16.81 -9.16
CA ASN A 108 -1.45 -17.44 -10.43
C ASN A 108 -2.18 -18.78 -10.55
N LEU A 109 -3.05 -18.89 -11.56
CA LEU A 109 -3.89 -20.07 -11.80
C LEU A 109 -3.10 -21.26 -12.37
N GLY A 110 -1.95 -21.00 -13.02
CA GLY A 110 -1.08 -22.04 -13.58
C GLY A 110 -0.31 -22.83 -12.53
N VAL A 111 0.07 -22.17 -11.42
CA VAL A 111 0.81 -22.80 -10.30
C VAL A 111 0.00 -22.96 -9.02
N ASP A 112 -1.27 -22.52 -9.01
CA ASP A 112 -2.16 -22.58 -7.84
C ASP A 112 -1.54 -21.92 -6.59
N GLY A 113 -1.16 -20.65 -6.70
CA GLY A 113 -0.49 -19.96 -5.61
C GLY A 113 -0.33 -18.45 -5.80
N LEU A 114 -0.03 -17.77 -4.69
CA LEU A 114 0.23 -16.34 -4.68
C LEU A 114 1.70 -16.06 -4.96
N MET A 115 1.96 -15.12 -5.87
CA MET A 115 3.32 -14.73 -6.27
C MET A 115 3.44 -13.22 -6.38
N LEU A 116 4.66 -12.75 -6.18
CA LEU A 116 5.05 -11.37 -6.39
C LEU A 116 5.58 -11.22 -7.83
N TYR A 117 5.11 -10.21 -8.54
CA TYR A 117 5.50 -9.91 -9.91
C TYR A 117 6.02 -8.48 -10.02
N ASP A 118 7.07 -8.29 -10.80
CA ASP A 118 7.46 -7.00 -11.35
C ASP A 118 6.61 -6.73 -12.59
N PHE A 119 6.15 -5.49 -12.79
CA PHE A 119 5.30 -5.12 -13.93
C PHE A 119 5.93 -5.52 -15.27
N LYS A 120 7.27 -5.54 -15.38
CA LYS A 120 7.98 -5.94 -16.60
C LYS A 120 7.78 -7.41 -17.00
N GLU A 121 7.27 -8.25 -16.10
CA GLU A 121 7.03 -9.67 -16.31
C GLU A 121 5.61 -9.98 -16.83
N LEU A 122 4.79 -8.94 -16.98
CA LEU A 122 3.37 -9.02 -17.31
C LEU A 122 3.11 -8.53 -18.73
N ARG A 123 2.06 -9.06 -19.37
CA ARG A 123 1.65 -8.71 -20.74
C ARG A 123 0.18 -8.32 -20.83
#